data_AF-A0A7W9UYV1-F1
#
_entry.id   AF-A0A7W9UYV1-F1
#
_cell.length_a   1.000
_cell.length_b   1.000
_cell.length_c   1.000
_cell.angle_alpha   90.00
_cell.angle_beta   90.00
_cell.angle_gamma   90.00
#
_symmetry.space_group_name_H-M   'P 1'
#
loop_
_entity.id
_entity.type
_entity.pdbx_description
1 polymer ?
#
loop_
_entity_poly.entity_id
_entity_poly.type
_entity_poly.pdbx_seq_one_letter_code
_entity_poly.pdbx_strand_id
1 'polypeptide(L)'
;MRPGDRDPDPARLVTALEELEEAREVWLAYEAEFAARRRREKHDGVRQPGAVDDWHRLTWGGCEVVRCADPETHPHAPLPQVLRQVIAAMEAEDGPRAGCPICGKERMIRHRLAGRAWEPGPVCAGCGIVVPRPSAPTGAPAMAGVR
;
A
#
# COMPACT_ATOMS: atom_id res chain seq x y z
N MET A 1 -3.69 -13.10 18.92
CA MET A 1 -2.35 -13.02 19.50
C MET A 1 -2.15 -11.57 19.85
N ARG A 2 -1.67 -11.24 21.06
CA ARG A 2 -1.36 -9.85 21.41
C ARG A 2 0.11 -9.58 21.04
N PRO A 3 0.49 -8.36 20.63
CA PRO A 3 1.88 -7.99 20.47
C PRO A 3 2.65 -8.26 21.79
N GLY A 4 3.58 -9.21 21.75
CA GLY A 4 4.39 -9.63 22.91
C GLY A 4 4.02 -10.99 23.51
N ASP A 5 2.99 -11.66 23.00
CA ASP A 5 2.72 -13.06 23.34
C ASP A 5 3.86 -13.97 22.85
N ARG A 6 4.52 -14.68 23.77
CA ARG A 6 5.70 -15.52 23.49
C ARG A 6 5.37 -17.00 23.36
N ASP A 7 4.14 -17.41 23.66
CA ASP A 7 3.68 -18.80 23.57
C ASP A 7 2.29 -18.86 22.91
N PRO A 8 2.18 -18.42 21.63
CA PRO A 8 0.91 -18.46 20.92
C PRO A 8 0.53 -19.91 20.60
N ASP A 9 -0.77 -20.20 20.65
CA ASP A 9 -1.34 -21.46 20.17
C ASP A 9 -0.82 -21.81 18.76
N PRO A 10 -0.14 -22.95 18.56
CA PRO A 10 0.45 -23.33 17.27
C PRO A 10 -0.55 -23.36 16.12
N ALA A 11 -1.81 -23.73 16.38
CA ALA A 11 -2.83 -23.75 15.33
C ALA A 11 -3.08 -22.35 14.75
N ARG A 12 -3.01 -21.31 15.59
CA ARG A 12 -3.17 -19.92 15.16
C ARG A 12 -1.98 -19.44 14.32
N LEU A 13 -0.78 -19.92 14.61
CA LEU A 13 0.40 -19.60 13.81
C LEU A 13 0.31 -20.20 12.41
N VAL A 14 -0.16 -21.45 12.30
CA VAL A 14 -0.39 -22.11 11.00
C VAL A 14 -1.42 -21.32 10.19
N THR A 15 -2.57 -20.97 10.76
CA THR A 15 -3.57 -20.15 10.06
C THR A 15 -3.02 -18.79 9.63
N ALA A 16 -2.22 -18.13 10.46
CA ALA A 16 -1.59 -16.86 10.10
C ALA A 16 -0.57 -17.01 8.97
N LEU A 17 0.15 -18.14 8.93
CA LEU A 17 1.08 -18.46 7.85
C LEU A 17 0.34 -18.75 6.54
N GLU A 18 -0.74 -19.51 6.58
CA GLU A 18 -1.61 -19.77 5.41
C GLU A 18 -2.12 -18.44 4.83
N GLU A 19 -2.61 -17.53 5.66
CA GLU A 19 -3.04 -16.20 5.23
C GLU A 19 -1.89 -15.39 4.59
N LEU A 20 -0.68 -15.49 5.12
CA LEU A 20 0.50 -14.85 4.58
C LEU A 20 0.91 -15.43 3.22
N GLU A 21 0.81 -16.75 3.06
CA GLU A 21 1.10 -17.44 1.80
C GLU A 21 0.08 -17.05 0.72
N GLU A 22 -1.22 -16.97 1.05
CA GLU A 22 -2.24 -16.44 0.13
C GLU A 22 -1.97 -14.99 -0.27
N ALA A 23 -1.58 -14.14 0.69
CA ALA A 23 -1.20 -12.76 0.38
C ALA A 23 0.03 -12.68 -0.52
N ARG A 24 0.99 -13.60 -0.32
CA ARG A 24 2.18 -13.71 -1.18
C ARG A 24 1.82 -14.11 -2.61
N GLU A 25 0.86 -15.00 -2.80
CA GLU A 25 0.36 -15.35 -4.15
C GLU A 25 -0.24 -14.13 -4.87
N VAL A 26 -1.06 -13.35 -4.18
CA VAL A 26 -1.60 -12.08 -4.71
C VAL A 26 -0.48 -11.14 -5.14
N TRP A 27 0.53 -10.96 -4.29
CA TRP A 27 1.67 -10.10 -4.59
C TRP A 27 2.47 -10.59 -5.80
N LEU A 28 2.78 -11.88 -5.86
CA LEU A 28 3.56 -12.45 -6.95
C LEU A 28 2.83 -12.39 -8.29
N ALA A 29 1.51 -12.58 -8.27
CA ALA A 29 0.70 -12.41 -9.47
C ALA A 29 0.80 -10.97 -10.00
N TYR A 30 0.63 -9.97 -9.12
CA TYR A 30 0.80 -8.56 -9.46
C TYR A 30 2.21 -8.24 -10.00
N GLU A 31 3.27 -8.72 -9.35
CA GLU A 31 4.65 -8.53 -9.81
C GLU A 31 4.88 -9.13 -11.21
N ALA A 32 4.32 -10.31 -11.48
CA ALA A 32 4.43 -10.96 -12.78
C ALA A 32 3.75 -10.14 -13.89
N GLU A 33 2.56 -9.60 -13.61
CA GLU A 33 1.81 -8.73 -14.51
C GLU A 33 2.54 -7.41 -14.77
N PHE A 34 3.02 -6.76 -13.72
CA PHE A 34 3.85 -5.55 -13.81
C PHE A 34 5.08 -5.80 -14.67
N ALA A 35 5.83 -6.88 -14.41
CA ALA A 35 7.02 -7.22 -15.17
C ALA A 35 6.68 -7.52 -16.66
N ALA A 36 5.56 -8.17 -16.94
CA ALA A 36 5.10 -8.43 -18.31
C ALA A 36 4.73 -7.13 -19.04
N ARG A 37 4.01 -6.21 -18.38
CA ARG A 37 3.69 -4.87 -18.91
C ARG A 37 4.96 -4.09 -19.22
N ARG A 38 5.90 -4.01 -18.26
CA ARG A 38 7.18 -3.32 -18.45
C ARG A 38 8.04 -3.93 -19.56
N ARG A 39 8.00 -5.25 -19.78
CA ARG A 39 8.69 -5.89 -20.92
C ARG A 39 8.12 -5.43 -22.26
N ARG A 40 6.79 -5.35 -22.39
CA ARG A 40 6.12 -4.84 -23.61
C ARG A 40 6.45 -3.38 -23.87
N GLU A 41 6.30 -2.53 -22.87
CA GLU A 41 6.64 -1.11 -22.97
C GLU A 41 8.12 -0.89 -23.35
N LYS A 42 9.05 -1.68 -22.77
CA LYS A 42 10.46 -1.64 -23.17
C LYS A 42 10.63 -2.09 -24.63
N HIS A 43 9.94 -3.13 -25.06
CA HIS A 43 9.97 -3.54 -26.47
C HIS A 43 9.51 -2.38 -27.38
N ASP A 44 8.47 -1.66 -26.96
CA ASP A 44 7.88 -0.54 -27.71
C ASP A 44 8.62 0.80 -27.53
N GLY A 45 9.81 0.78 -26.92
CA GLY A 45 10.69 1.95 -26.77
C GLY A 45 10.43 2.82 -25.55
N VAL A 46 9.42 2.53 -24.72
CA VAL A 46 9.12 3.25 -23.48
C VAL A 46 10.10 2.84 -22.37
N ARG A 47 11.06 3.73 -22.08
CA ARG A 47 12.15 3.47 -21.13
C ARG A 47 11.81 3.91 -19.70
N GLN A 48 11.00 4.96 -19.53
CA GLN A 48 10.58 5.46 -18.22
C GLN A 48 9.25 4.83 -17.80
N PRO A 49 9.12 4.35 -16.55
CA PRO A 49 7.82 3.92 -16.00
C PRO A 49 6.80 5.07 -16.00
N GLY A 50 5.52 4.75 -16.18
CA GLY A 50 4.44 5.75 -16.17
C GLY A 50 4.03 6.16 -14.75
N ALA A 51 3.13 7.15 -14.64
CA ALA A 51 2.60 7.62 -13.34
C ALA A 51 1.93 6.52 -12.52
N VAL A 52 1.29 5.54 -13.18
CA VAL A 52 0.71 4.35 -12.53
C VAL A 52 1.79 3.46 -11.91
N ASP A 53 3.03 3.47 -12.39
CA ASP A 53 4.11 2.65 -11.84
C ASP A 53 4.89 3.38 -10.72
N ASP A 54 4.63 4.67 -10.50
CA ASP A 54 5.34 5.44 -9.49
C ASP A 54 5.03 4.96 -8.07
N TRP A 55 3.78 4.54 -7.80
CA TRP A 55 3.48 3.97 -6.48
C TRP A 55 4.21 2.66 -6.23
N HIS A 56 4.40 1.85 -7.27
CA HIS A 56 5.17 0.61 -7.20
C HIS A 56 6.62 0.90 -6.84
N ARG A 57 7.24 1.88 -7.52
CA ARG A 57 8.60 2.34 -7.21
C ARG A 57 8.72 2.94 -5.80
N LEU A 58 7.80 3.83 -5.43
CA LEU A 58 7.88 4.60 -4.18
C LEU A 58 7.52 3.76 -2.95
N THR A 59 6.57 2.84 -3.09
CA THR A 59 6.05 2.03 -1.98
C THR A 59 6.79 0.70 -1.84
N TRP A 60 7.28 0.10 -2.93
CA TRP A 60 7.85 -1.26 -2.88
C TRP A 60 9.26 -1.34 -3.47
N GLY A 61 9.59 -0.50 -4.46
CA GLY A 61 10.88 -0.47 -5.17
C GLY A 61 12.11 0.00 -4.35
N GLY A 62 12.04 0.02 -3.02
CA GLY A 62 13.19 0.36 -2.16
C GLY A 62 12.91 0.58 -0.68
N CYS A 63 11.65 0.83 -0.26
CA CYS A 63 11.31 1.13 1.12
C CYS A 63 9.90 0.65 1.53
N GLU A 64 9.85 -0.49 2.23
CA GLU A 64 8.81 -0.92 3.18
C GLU A 64 7.41 -1.34 2.66
N VAL A 65 6.94 -2.52 3.08
CA VAL A 65 5.53 -2.96 2.99
C VAL A 65 4.61 -1.92 3.63
N VAL A 66 3.44 -1.67 3.03
CA VAL A 66 2.41 -0.75 3.57
C VAL A 66 2.17 -1.03 5.05
N ARG A 67 2.56 -0.09 5.92
CA ARG A 67 2.52 -0.28 7.37
C ARG A 67 1.17 0.13 7.94
N CYS A 68 0.78 -0.55 9.01
CA CYS A 68 -0.13 0.03 10.00
C CYS A 68 0.68 0.96 10.90
N ALA A 69 0.17 2.18 11.16
CA ALA A 69 0.84 3.15 12.02
C ALA A 69 0.94 2.68 13.49
N ASP A 70 -0.07 1.93 13.91
CA ASP A 70 -0.16 1.26 15.20
C ASP A 70 -0.49 -0.22 14.92
N PRO A 71 0.32 -1.19 15.39
CA PRO A 71 0.05 -2.62 15.19
C PRO A 71 -1.25 -3.10 15.84
N GLU A 72 -1.80 -2.38 16.83
CA GLU A 72 -3.10 -2.69 17.44
C GLU A 72 -4.27 -2.18 16.59
N THR A 73 -4.01 -1.25 15.67
CA THR A 73 -5.02 -0.65 14.78
C THR A 73 -4.74 -1.05 13.35
N HIS A 74 -5.28 -2.20 12.93
CA HIS A 74 -5.10 -2.75 11.59
C HIS A 74 -6.46 -3.09 10.94
N PRO A 75 -6.51 -3.28 9.61
CA PRO A 75 -7.70 -3.80 8.95
C PRO A 75 -8.12 -5.16 9.52
N HIS A 76 -9.44 -5.37 9.64
CA HIS A 76 -10.01 -6.66 10.07
C HIS A 76 -10.24 -7.63 8.90
N ALA A 77 -10.16 -7.15 7.66
CA ALA A 77 -10.23 -8.01 6.49
C ALA A 77 -8.94 -8.84 6.35
N PRO A 78 -9.01 -10.05 5.76
CA PRO A 78 -7.83 -10.86 5.51
C PRO A 78 -6.78 -10.10 4.68
N LEU A 79 -5.51 -10.30 5.00
CA LEU A 79 -4.36 -9.71 4.31
C LEU A 79 -4.43 -9.84 2.78
N PRO A 80 -4.74 -11.01 2.18
CA PRO A 80 -4.85 -11.11 0.72
C PRO A 80 -5.93 -10.20 0.14
N GLN A 81 -7.05 -10.00 0.86
CA GLN A 81 -8.09 -9.07 0.44
C GLN A 81 -7.63 -7.62 0.54
N VAL A 82 -7.01 -7.24 1.67
CA VAL A 82 -6.45 -5.89 1.86
C VAL A 82 -5.45 -5.57 0.75
N LEU A 83 -4.57 -6.52 0.41
CA LEU A 83 -3.57 -6.33 -0.64
C LEU A 83 -4.20 -6.12 -2.02
N ARG A 84 -5.22 -6.92 -2.40
CA ARG A 84 -5.96 -6.73 -3.65
C ARG A 84 -6.61 -5.34 -3.71
N GLN A 85 -7.19 -4.88 -2.61
CA GLN A 85 -7.80 -3.55 -2.53
C GLN A 85 -6.78 -2.43 -2.67
N VAL A 86 -5.60 -2.55 -2.06
CA VAL A 86 -4.50 -1.59 -2.26
C VAL A 86 -4.10 -1.57 -3.73
N ILE A 87 -3.76 -2.72 -4.32
CA ILE A 87 -3.31 -2.80 -5.72
C ILE A 87 -4.34 -2.16 -6.66
N ALA A 88 -5.61 -2.56 -6.53
CA ALA A 88 -6.68 -2.03 -7.38
C ALA A 88 -6.87 -0.50 -7.22
N ALA A 89 -6.75 0.02 -6.00
CA ALA A 89 -6.86 1.45 -5.76
C ALA A 89 -5.67 2.24 -6.31
N MET A 90 -4.47 1.64 -6.29
CA MET A 90 -3.26 2.28 -6.79
C MET A 90 -3.12 2.21 -8.31
N GLU A 91 -3.68 1.19 -8.96
CA GLU A 91 -3.74 1.07 -10.42
C GLU A 91 -4.91 1.82 -11.07
N ALA A 92 -5.85 2.35 -10.28
CA ALA A 92 -6.92 3.19 -10.80
C ALA A 92 -6.35 4.48 -11.42
N GLU A 93 -6.88 4.89 -12.57
CA GLU A 93 -6.38 6.05 -13.32
C GLU A 93 -6.44 7.36 -12.51
N ASP A 94 -7.47 7.53 -11.68
CA ASP A 94 -7.64 8.67 -10.77
C ASP A 94 -6.86 8.52 -9.44
N GLY A 95 -6.13 7.42 -9.28
CA GLY A 95 -5.52 7.00 -8.02
C GLY A 95 -6.56 6.58 -6.96
N PRO A 96 -6.15 6.39 -5.69
CA PRO A 96 -7.08 6.09 -4.62
C PRO A 96 -8.07 7.27 -4.45
N ARG A 97 -9.37 6.94 -4.40
CA ARG A 97 -10.46 7.89 -4.12
C ARG A 97 -10.20 8.66 -2.83
N ALA A 98 -10.96 9.73 -2.57
CA ALA A 98 -10.82 10.61 -1.39
C ALA A 98 -10.99 9.95 0.01
N GLY A 99 -10.98 8.62 0.11
CA GLY A 99 -11.02 7.85 1.34
C GLY A 99 -10.13 6.61 1.33
N CYS A 100 -10.15 5.87 2.43
CA CYS A 100 -9.33 4.67 2.59
C CYS A 100 -9.76 3.58 1.60
N PRO A 101 -8.85 3.02 0.78
CA PRO A 101 -9.19 1.96 -0.17
C PRO A 101 -9.62 0.65 0.51
N ILE A 102 -9.35 0.52 1.82
CA ILE A 102 -9.64 -0.70 2.59
C ILE A 102 -11.00 -0.63 3.26
N CYS A 103 -11.24 0.43 4.04
CA CYS A 103 -12.46 0.56 4.85
C CYS A 103 -13.42 1.67 4.39
N GLY A 104 -13.12 2.37 3.30
CA GLY A 104 -13.97 3.42 2.71
C GLY A 104 -14.05 4.72 3.52
N LYS A 105 -13.51 4.78 4.74
CA LYS A 105 -13.56 5.97 5.59
C LYS A 105 -12.71 7.10 5.02
N GLU A 106 -13.23 8.33 5.05
CA GLU A 106 -12.57 9.54 4.53
C GLU A 106 -11.63 10.21 5.55
N ARG A 107 -11.79 9.91 6.84
CA ARG A 107 -11.01 10.54 7.91
C ARG A 107 -9.56 10.06 7.89
N MET A 108 -8.69 10.90 7.32
CA MET A 108 -7.26 10.70 7.19
C MET A 108 -6.48 11.56 8.19
N ILE A 109 -5.51 10.97 8.89
CA ILE A 109 -4.62 11.65 9.84
C ILE A 109 -3.26 11.79 9.20
N ARG A 110 -2.69 13.01 9.22
CA ARG A 110 -1.30 13.20 8.79
C ARG A 110 -0.36 12.55 9.79
N HIS A 111 0.49 11.65 9.30
CA HIS A 111 1.47 11.00 10.14
C HIS A 111 2.70 11.90 10.33
N ARG A 112 3.09 12.17 11.59
CA ARG A 112 4.38 12.78 11.94
C ARG A 112 5.40 11.68 12.28
N LEU A 113 5.71 10.79 11.34
CA LEU A 113 6.98 10.06 11.46
C LEU A 113 8.09 10.98 10.97
N ALA A 114 8.66 11.74 11.90
CA ALA A 114 9.87 12.51 11.65
C ALA A 114 11.06 11.54 11.46
N GLY A 115 11.81 11.68 10.36
CA GLY A 115 13.15 11.09 10.23
C GLY A 115 13.34 9.96 9.21
N ARG A 116 12.44 9.76 8.24
CA ARG A 116 12.66 8.84 7.10
C ARG A 116 12.68 9.61 5.78
N ALA A 117 13.40 9.08 4.78
CA ALA A 117 13.66 9.74 3.50
C ALA A 117 12.41 9.93 2.60
N TRP A 118 11.26 9.38 2.97
CA TRP A 118 10.00 9.48 2.24
C TRP A 118 8.90 9.97 3.18
N GLU A 119 8.08 10.93 2.73
CA GLU A 119 6.91 11.38 3.45
C GLU A 119 5.85 10.25 3.46
N PRO A 120 5.55 9.63 4.62
CA PRO A 120 4.52 8.61 4.69
C PRO A 120 3.17 9.22 4.30
N GLY A 121 2.37 8.45 3.56
CA GLY A 121 1.01 8.86 3.22
C GLY A 121 0.11 9.05 4.44
N PRO A 122 -1.12 9.56 4.24
CA PRO A 122 -2.07 9.71 5.33
C PRO A 122 -2.43 8.37 5.97
N VAL A 123 -2.64 8.36 7.29
CA VAL A 123 -3.12 7.19 8.02
C VAL A 123 -4.64 7.21 8.08
N CYS A 124 -5.28 6.10 7.74
CA CYS A 124 -6.72 5.98 7.96
C CYS A 124 -7.04 5.93 9.46
N ALA A 125 -7.83 6.88 9.96
CA ALA A 125 -8.28 6.94 11.36
C ALA A 125 -9.30 5.85 11.74
N GLY A 126 -9.50 4.87 10.88
CA GLY A 126 -10.49 3.82 11.04
C GLY A 126 -9.95 2.41 10.98
N CYS A 127 -8.90 2.16 10.17
CA CYS A 127 -8.23 0.86 10.09
C CYS A 127 -6.71 0.98 10.20
N GLY A 128 -6.16 2.17 10.45
CA GLY A 128 -4.74 2.40 10.79
C GLY A 128 -3.73 2.20 9.67
N ILE A 129 -4.16 1.85 8.45
CA ILE A 129 -3.27 1.71 7.30
C ILE A 129 -2.73 3.07 6.85
N VAL A 130 -1.44 3.13 6.56
CA VAL A 130 -0.83 4.23 5.82
C VAL A 130 -1.23 4.08 4.36
N VAL A 131 -2.06 4.97 3.84
CA VAL A 131 -2.50 4.91 2.44
C VAL A 131 -1.34 5.34 1.54
N PRO A 132 -0.85 4.48 0.62
CA PRO A 132 0.17 4.88 -0.33
C PRO A 132 -0.33 6.06 -1.14
N ARG A 133 0.50 7.09 -1.30
CA ARG A 133 0.15 8.19 -2.21
C ARG A 133 0.57 7.80 -3.61
N PRO A 134 -0.29 7.95 -4.64
CA PRO A 134 0.25 8.07 -5.98
C PRO A 134 1.20 9.28 -5.97
N SER A 135 2.31 9.22 -6.68
CA SER A 135 3.03 10.45 -6.98
C SER A 135 2.02 11.39 -7.65
N ALA A 136 1.93 12.64 -7.19
CA ALA A 136 1.18 13.62 -7.96
C ALA A 136 1.78 13.63 -9.37
N PRO A 137 0.96 13.69 -10.45
CA PRO A 137 1.53 13.90 -11.78
C PRO A 137 2.37 15.18 -11.70
N THR A 138 3.62 15.08 -12.17
CA THR A 138 4.56 16.21 -12.23
C THR A 138 3.90 17.34 -13.01
N GLY A 139 3.26 18.28 -12.31
CA GLY A 139 2.42 19.32 -12.92
C GLY A 139 1.18 19.75 -12.13
N ALA A 140 0.75 19.03 -11.08
CA ALA A 140 -0.34 19.51 -10.23
C ALA A 140 0.12 20.70 -9.35
N PRO A 141 -0.56 21.86 -9.37
CA PRO A 141 -0.18 22.98 -8.52
C PRO A 141 -0.38 22.60 -7.05
N ALA A 142 0.63 22.90 -6.23
CA ALA A 142 0.59 22.70 -4.79
C ALA A 142 -0.65 23.40 -4.21
N MET A 143 -1.54 22.64 -3.58
CA MET A 143 -2.65 23.19 -2.80
C MET A 143 -2.08 24.10 -1.71
N ALA A 144 -2.39 25.39 -1.83
CA ALA A 144 -1.96 26.44 -0.90
C ALA A 144 -2.42 26.12 0.53
N GLY A 145 -1.47 26.14 1.46
CA GLY A 145 -1.78 26.05 2.89
C GLY A 145 -2.59 27.27 3.33
N VAL A 146 -3.79 27.02 3.87
CA VAL A 146 -4.54 28.03 4.61
C VAL A 146 -3.79 28.27 5.92
N ARG A 147 -3.48 29.55 6.16
CA ARG A 147 -2.79 30.07 7.35
C ARG A 147 -3.65 29.94 8.60
#